data_AF-A0A1H1M8T1-F1
#
_entry.id   AF-A0A1H1M8T1-F1
#
_cell.length_a   1.000
_cell.length_b   1.000
_cell.length_c   1.000
_cell.angle_alpha   90.00
_cell.angle_beta   90.00
_cell.angle_gamma   90.00
#
_symmetry.space_group_name_H-M   'P 1'
#
loop_
_entity.id
_entity.type
_entity.pdbx_description
1 polymer ?
#
loop_
_entity_poly.entity_id
_entity_poly.type
_entity_poly.pdbx_seq_one_letter_code
_entity_poly.pdbx_strand_id
1 'polypeptide(L)'
;MTRTIARWLLALALGAMGVLHFTQTRGFRVVVPDWATHLTRMDKDTIVLASGAAEVALAAGLVALPRERRKMGWATAGFFAAVFPGNWHQWRTGRSTPGLDTDRRRFGRLFLQPLLIAWALWATR
;
A
#
# COMPACT_ATOMS: atom_id res chain seq x y z
N MET A 1 -18.26 7.82 15.61
CA MET A 1 -18.01 8.64 14.41
C MET A 1 -16.55 8.66 13.99
N THR A 2 -15.61 8.89 14.90
CA THR A 2 -14.15 8.97 14.61
C THR A 2 -13.58 7.78 13.85
N ARG A 3 -13.83 6.54 14.29
CA ARG A 3 -13.38 5.31 13.58
C ARG A 3 -13.95 5.18 12.18
N THR A 4 -15.21 5.57 11.98
CA THR A 4 -15.84 5.58 10.66
C THR A 4 -15.09 6.53 9.73
N ILE A 5 -14.92 7.79 10.15
CA ILE A 5 -14.17 8.81 9.38
C ILE A 5 -12.75 8.30 9.07
N ALA A 6 -12.06 7.75 10.07
CA ALA A 6 -10.72 7.19 9.91
C ALA A 6 -10.69 6.04 8.89
N ARG A 7 -11.70 5.17 8.87
CA ARG A 7 -11.81 4.09 7.88
C ARG A 7 -12.06 4.63 6.47
N TRP A 8 -12.92 5.65 6.33
CA TRP A 8 -13.18 6.29 5.04
C TRP A 8 -11.93 6.99 4.50
N LEU A 9 -11.20 7.72 5.34
CA LEU A 9 -9.92 8.32 4.97
C LEU A 9 -8.90 7.27 4.55
N LEU A 10 -8.80 6.15 5.28
CA LEU A 10 -7.94 5.04 4.91
C LEU A 10 -8.32 4.44 3.55
N ALA A 11 -9.61 4.21 3.31
CA ALA A 11 -10.11 3.69 2.04
C ALA A 11 -9.84 4.65 0.88
N LEU A 12 -10.03 5.97 1.08
CA LEU A 12 -9.73 6.99 0.08
C LEU A 12 -8.23 7.03 -0.25
N ALA A 13 -7.37 7.04 0.77
CA ALA A 13 -5.92 7.04 0.57
C ALA A 13 -5.44 5.78 -0.16
N LEU A 14 -5.94 4.60 0.24
CA LEU A 14 -5.60 3.32 -0.38
C LEU A 14 -6.09 3.25 -1.83
N GLY A 15 -7.34 3.66 -2.08
CA GLY A 15 -7.91 3.71 -3.43
C GLY A 15 -7.16 4.68 -4.34
N ALA A 16 -6.80 5.87 -3.85
CA ALA A 16 -6.03 6.85 -4.61
C ALA A 16 -4.64 6.32 -4.99
N MET A 17 -3.93 5.68 -4.06
CA MET A 17 -2.64 5.03 -4.35
C MET A 17 -2.79 3.87 -5.34
N GLY A 18 -3.84 3.06 -5.20
CA GLY A 18 -4.15 1.99 -6.14
C GLY A 18 -4.34 2.51 -7.56
N VAL A 19 -5.12 3.57 -7.74
CA VAL A 19 -5.28 4.24 -9.05
C VAL A 19 -3.96 4.81 -9.57
N LEU A 20 -3.11 5.34 -8.68
CA LEU A 20 -1.81 5.87 -9.06
C LEU A 20 -0.88 4.77 -9.62
N HIS A 21 -0.96 3.54 -9.11
CA HIS A 21 -0.20 2.40 -9.66
C HIS A 21 -0.57 2.06 -11.11
N PHE A 22 -1.82 2.28 -11.53
CA PHE A 22 -2.25 2.10 -12.92
C PHE A 22 -1.82 3.26 -13.84
N THR A 23 -1.86 4.49 -13.34
CA THR A 23 -1.56 5.69 -14.13
C THR A 23 -0.06 6.01 -14.21
N GLN A 24 0.72 5.57 -13.21
CA GLN A 24 2.16 5.86 -13.09
C GLN A 24 3.01 4.60 -12.91
N THR A 25 2.57 3.46 -13.45
CA THR A 25 3.20 2.13 -13.28
C THR A 25 4.73 2.16 -13.45
N ARG A 26 5.22 2.81 -14.51
CA ARG A 26 6.65 2.94 -14.80
C ARG A 26 7.45 3.65 -13.72
N GLY A 27 6.81 4.58 -13.00
CA GLY A 27 7.40 5.30 -11.87
C GLY A 27 7.52 4.44 -10.61
N PHE A 28 6.67 3.41 -10.45
CA PHE A 28 6.66 2.55 -9.27
C PHE A 28 7.43 1.25 -9.42
N ARG A 29 7.72 0.80 -10.66
CA ARG A 29 8.48 -0.45 -10.91
C ARG A 29 9.85 -0.48 -10.22
N VAL A 30 10.46 0.68 -9.98
CA VAL A 30 11.77 0.81 -9.31
C VAL A 30 11.75 0.39 -7.84
N VAL A 31 10.57 0.35 -7.23
CA VAL A 31 10.34 -0.09 -5.84
C VAL A 31 10.30 -1.61 -5.75
N VAL A 32 9.94 -2.29 -6.84
CA VAL A 32 9.82 -3.75 -6.88
C VAL A 32 11.22 -4.37 -6.85
N PRO A 33 11.57 -5.08 -5.77
CA PRO A 33 12.85 -5.78 -5.68
C PRO A 33 12.93 -6.93 -6.69
N ASP A 34 14.12 -7.28 -7.15
CA ASP A 34 14.30 -8.35 -8.13
C ASP A 34 13.87 -9.72 -7.58
N TRP A 35 14.02 -9.98 -6.27
CA TRP A 35 13.52 -11.22 -5.67
C TRP A 35 12.00 -11.36 -5.77
N ALA A 36 11.24 -10.26 -5.85
CA ALA A 36 9.79 -10.31 -5.92
C ALA A 36 9.34 -10.85 -7.29
N THR A 37 10.04 -10.52 -8.38
CA THR A 37 9.75 -11.07 -9.71
C THR A 37 10.04 -12.57 -9.77
N HIS A 38 11.11 -13.03 -9.11
CA HIS A 38 11.40 -14.45 -8.99
C HIS A 38 10.34 -15.20 -8.17
N LEU A 39 9.86 -14.62 -7.07
CA LEU A 39 8.86 -15.23 -6.20
C LEU A 39 7.49 -15.33 -6.86
N THR A 40 7.03 -14.26 -7.51
CA THR A 40 5.70 -14.22 -8.13
C THR A 40 5.67 -14.75 -9.55
N ARG A 41 6.84 -14.91 -10.18
CA ARG A 41 7.00 -15.21 -11.62
C ARG A 41 6.33 -14.18 -12.53
N MET A 42 6.25 -12.94 -12.06
CA MET A 42 5.70 -11.79 -12.78
C MET A 42 6.79 -10.75 -13.02
N ASP A 43 6.67 -9.97 -14.09
CA ASP A 43 7.53 -8.80 -14.29
C ASP A 43 7.14 -7.66 -13.31
N LYS A 44 8.00 -6.65 -13.20
CA LYS A 44 7.82 -5.56 -12.24
C LYS A 44 6.56 -4.72 -12.50
N ASP A 45 6.19 -4.51 -13.76
CA ASP A 45 5.02 -3.70 -14.10
C ASP A 45 3.75 -4.48 -13.72
N THR A 46 3.69 -5.78 -14.00
CA THR A 46 2.59 -6.66 -13.56
C THR A 46 2.45 -6.68 -12.04
N ILE A 47 3.55 -6.74 -11.28
CA ILE A 47 3.51 -6.68 -9.81
C ILE A 47 2.91 -5.35 -9.32
N VAL A 48 3.29 -4.23 -9.93
CA VAL A 48 2.73 -2.90 -9.58
C VAL A 48 1.23 -2.85 -9.87
N LEU A 49 0.81 -3.33 -11.04
CA LEU A 49 -0.62 -3.35 -11.41
C LEU A 49 -1.43 -4.27 -10.49
N ALA A 50 -0.91 -5.45 -10.16
CA ALA A 50 -1.55 -6.38 -9.23
C ALA A 50 -1.67 -5.78 -7.82
N SER A 51 -0.62 -5.09 -7.36
CA SER A 51 -0.65 -4.33 -6.10
C SER A 51 -1.72 -3.23 -6.14
N GLY A 52 -1.78 -2.45 -7.23
CA GLY A 52 -2.81 -1.43 -7.41
C GLY A 52 -4.23 -1.99 -7.40
N ALA A 53 -4.46 -3.14 -8.05
CA ALA A 53 -5.74 -3.83 -8.02
C ALA A 53 -6.13 -4.27 -6.61
N ALA A 54 -5.17 -4.82 -5.84
CA ALA A 54 -5.38 -5.22 -4.45
C ALA A 54 -5.73 -4.01 -3.56
N GLU A 55 -5.07 -2.87 -3.73
CA GLU A 55 -5.37 -1.64 -2.99
C GLU A 55 -6.78 -1.13 -3.27
N VAL A 56 -7.20 -1.09 -4.53
CA VAL A 56 -8.57 -0.70 -4.91
C VAL A 56 -9.60 -1.67 -4.35
N ALA A 57 -9.35 -2.98 -4.42
CA ALA A 57 -10.25 -4.00 -3.86
C ALA A 57 -10.39 -3.87 -2.34
N LEU A 58 -9.28 -3.65 -1.63
CA LEU A 58 -9.28 -3.44 -0.18
C LEU A 58 -10.01 -2.13 0.20
N ALA A 59 -9.79 -1.05 -0.55
CA ALA A 59 -10.49 0.22 -0.36
C ALA A 59 -12.00 0.05 -0.52
N ALA A 60 -12.43 -0.64 -1.59
CA ALA A 60 -13.83 -0.96 -1.82
C ALA A 60 -14.39 -1.85 -0.68
N GLY A 61 -13.66 -2.87 -0.26
CA GLY A 61 -14.06 -3.76 0.85
C GLY A 61 -14.25 -3.04 2.18
N LEU A 62 -13.37 -2.10 2.52
CA LEU A 62 -13.47 -1.28 3.74
C LEU A 62 -14.75 -0.42 3.78
N VAL A 63 -15.31 -0.08 2.62
CA VAL A 63 -16.52 0.74 2.49
C VAL A 63 -17.77 -0.13 2.32
N ALA A 64 -17.73 -1.06 1.37
CA ALA A 64 -18.89 -1.83 0.90
C ALA A 64 -19.24 -3.03 1.78
N LEU A 65 -18.32 -3.51 2.63
CA LEU A 65 -18.53 -4.70 3.48
C LEU A 65 -18.60 -4.34 4.97
N PRO A 66 -19.65 -3.65 5.45
CA PRO A 66 -19.74 -3.19 6.83
C PRO A 66 -19.81 -4.33 7.86
N ARG A 67 -20.25 -5.53 7.46
CA ARG A 67 -20.29 -6.73 8.31
C ARG A 67 -18.91 -7.40 8.44
N GLU A 68 -18.00 -7.14 7.50
CA GLU A 68 -16.68 -7.79 7.42
C GLU A 68 -15.53 -6.82 7.75
N ARG A 69 -15.84 -5.69 8.40
CA ARG A 69 -14.87 -4.62 8.72
C ARG A 69 -13.59 -5.17 9.34
N ARG A 70 -13.73 -6.04 10.36
CA ARG A 70 -12.59 -6.63 11.05
C ARG A 70 -11.71 -7.45 10.10
N LYS A 71 -12.30 -8.26 9.22
CA LYS A 71 -11.55 -9.05 8.22
C LYS A 71 -10.84 -8.13 7.23
N MET A 72 -11.52 -7.10 6.73
CA MET A 72 -10.93 -6.12 5.82
C MET A 72 -9.78 -5.36 6.48
N GLY A 73 -9.88 -4.97 7.74
CA GLY A 73 -8.80 -4.32 8.48
C GLY A 73 -7.56 -5.20 8.64
N TRP A 74 -7.74 -6.49 8.94
CA TRP A 74 -6.64 -7.45 8.98
C TRP A 74 -6.02 -7.69 7.60
N ALA A 75 -6.84 -7.77 6.55
CA ALA A 75 -6.34 -7.89 5.18
C ALA A 75 -5.53 -6.67 4.76
N THR A 76 -6.01 -5.45 5.05
CA THR A 76 -5.29 -4.20 4.79
C THR A 76 -3.98 -4.12 5.60
N ALA A 77 -4.02 -4.51 6.88
CA ALA A 77 -2.81 -4.57 7.72
C ALA A 77 -1.78 -5.56 7.16
N GLY A 78 -2.21 -6.76 6.77
CA GLY A 78 -1.36 -7.77 6.13
C GLY A 78 -0.77 -7.29 4.81
N PHE A 79 -1.57 -6.59 4.00
CA PHE A 79 -1.11 -5.98 2.76
C PHE A 79 -0.02 -4.93 3.01
N PHE A 80 -0.23 -4.03 3.98
CA PHE A 80 0.79 -3.06 4.37
C PHE A 80 2.08 -3.70 4.87
N ALA A 81 2.01 -4.84 5.58
CA ALA A 81 3.20 -5.58 5.96
C ALA A 81 3.89 -6.21 4.74
N ALA A 82 3.12 -6.77 3.80
CA ALA A 82 3.63 -7.44 2.61
C ALA A 82 4.37 -6.48 1.65
N VAL A 83 3.94 -5.22 1.54
CA VAL A 83 4.61 -4.22 0.68
C VAL A 83 5.83 -3.55 1.35
N PHE A 84 6.00 -3.70 2.67
CA PHE A 84 7.09 -3.05 3.42
C PHE A 84 8.50 -3.38 2.90
N PRO A 85 8.84 -4.64 2.50
CA PRO A 85 10.13 -4.95 1.90
C PRO A 85 10.45 -4.12 0.64
N GLY A 86 9.44 -3.79 -0.18
CA GLY A 86 9.59 -2.89 -1.32
C GLY A 86 9.93 -1.46 -0.86
N ASN A 87 9.26 -0.99 0.19
CA ASN A 87 9.53 0.34 0.76
C ASN A 87 10.95 0.46 1.31
N TRP A 88 11.42 -0.58 2.00
CA TRP A 88 12.79 -0.69 2.50
C TRP A 88 13.81 -0.72 1.35
N HIS A 89 13.54 -1.53 0.32
CA HIS A 89 14.38 -1.62 -0.87
C HIS A 89 14.53 -0.26 -1.57
N GLN A 90 13.44 0.49 -1.74
CA GLN A 90 13.47 1.83 -2.32
C GLN A 90 14.35 2.79 -1.52
N TRP A 91 14.22 2.82 -0.19
CA TRP A 91 15.04 3.66 0.66
C TRP A 91 16.53 3.29 0.55
N ARG A 92 16.86 2.00 0.66
CA ARG A 92 18.23 1.48 0.56
C ARG A 92 18.90 1.77 -0.78
N THR A 93 18.12 1.78 -1.87
CA THR A 93 18.64 1.98 -3.24
C THR A 93 18.55 3.42 -3.72
N GLY A 94 18.01 4.34 -2.90
CA GLY A 94 17.87 5.75 -3.24
C GLY A 94 16.95 6.02 -4.43
N ARG A 95 16.10 5.06 -4.83
CA ARG A 95 15.30 5.18 -6.05
C ARG A 95 14.10 6.10 -5.83
N SER A 96 13.98 7.10 -6.70
CA SER A 96 12.87 8.03 -6.65
C SER A 96 11.61 7.44 -7.28
N THR A 97 10.48 7.67 -6.61
CA THR A 97 9.15 7.43 -7.17
C THR A 97 8.38 8.74 -7.20
N PRO A 98 7.26 8.82 -7.95
CA PRO A 98 6.36 9.97 -7.85
C PRO A 98 6.04 10.31 -6.39
N GLY A 99 6.30 11.55 -5.99
CA GLY A 99 6.10 12.04 -4.61
C GLY A 99 7.18 11.67 -3.57
N LEU A 100 8.17 10.82 -3.89
CA LEU A 100 9.25 10.39 -2.98
C LEU A 100 10.62 10.51 -3.65
N ASP A 101 11.04 11.76 -3.80
CA ASP A 101 12.27 12.22 -4.44
C ASP A 101 13.47 12.33 -3.48
N THR A 102 13.24 12.55 -2.18
CA THR A 102 14.29 12.73 -1.17
C THR A 102 14.45 11.54 -0.23
N ASP A 103 15.67 11.32 0.29
CA ASP A 103 15.95 10.27 1.28
C ASP A 103 15.16 10.45 2.56
N ARG A 104 14.99 11.71 3.03
CA ARG A 104 14.21 12.02 4.23
C ARG A 104 12.75 11.58 4.08
N ARG A 105 12.13 11.80 2.91
CA ARG A 105 10.76 11.34 2.63
C ARG A 105 10.68 9.82 2.57
N ARG A 106 11.64 9.16 1.90
CA ARG A 106 11.71 7.69 1.83
C ARG A 106 11.87 7.05 3.20
N PHE A 107 12.75 7.59 4.05
CA PHE A 107 12.97 7.13 5.41
C PHE A 107 11.73 7.33 6.30
N GLY A 108 11.12 8.52 6.23
CA GLY A 108 9.88 8.82 6.97
C GLY A 108 8.75 7.83 6.66
N ARG A 109 8.60 7.41 5.39
CA ARG A 109 7.60 6.42 4.99
C ARG A 109 7.74 5.08 5.72
N LEU A 110 8.96 4.67 6.09
CA LEU A 110 9.17 3.41 6.81
C LEU A 110 8.47 3.41 8.18
N PHE A 111 8.43 4.56 8.86
CA PHE A 111 7.71 4.74 10.13
C PHE A 111 6.21 4.91 9.94
N LEU A 112 5.78 5.38 8.76
CA LEU A 112 4.35 5.43 8.43
C LEU A 112 3.76 4.02 8.28
N GLN A 113 4.54 3.01 7.87
CA GLN A 113 4.03 1.65 7.69
C GLN A 113 3.41 1.03 8.96
N PRO A 114 4.10 0.98 10.12
CA PRO A 114 3.50 0.46 11.35
C PRO A 114 2.31 1.30 11.82
N LEU A 115 2.31 2.61 11.57
CA LEU A 115 1.17 3.49 11.86
C LEU A 115 -0.04 3.16 10.98
N LEU A 116 0.17 2.90 9.69
CA LEU A 116 -0.88 2.48 8.76
C LEU A 116 -1.47 1.12 9.14
N ILE A 117 -0.64 0.18 9.58
CA ILE A 117 -1.07 -1.12 10.11
C ILE A 117 -1.95 -0.91 11.36
N ALA A 118 -1.47 -0.14 12.34
CA ALA A 118 -2.21 0.14 13.55
C ALA A 118 -3.54 0.86 13.25
N TRP A 119 -3.52 1.81 12.31
CA TRP A 119 -4.71 2.53 11.85
C TRP A 119 -5.72 1.57 11.20
N ALA A 120 -5.29 0.70 10.28
CA ALA A 120 -6.17 -0.28 9.64
C ALA A 120 -6.88 -1.18 10.67
N LEU A 121 -6.13 -1.67 11.65
CA LEU A 121 -6.68 -2.51 12.73
C LEU A 121 -7.61 -1.71 13.65
N TRP A 122 -7.26 -0.49 14.02
CA TRP A 122 -8.06 0.32 14.94
C TRP A 122 -9.35 0.85 14.30
N ALA A 123 -9.31 1.31 13.05
CA ALA A 123 -10.46 1.88 12.35
C ALA A 123 -11.53 0.83 11.99
N THR A 124 -11.20 -0.45 12.10
CA THR A 124 -12.07 -1.58 11.77
C THR A 124 -12.48 -2.43 12.98
N ARG A 125 -12.07 -2.03 14.19
CA ARG A 125 -12.53 -2.57 15.47
C ARG A 125 -13.91 -2.08 15.88
#